data_AF-A0A968L3H9-F1
#
_entry.id   AF-A0A968L3H9-F1
#
_cell.length_a   1.000
_cell.length_b   1.000
_cell.length_c   1.000
_cell.angle_alpha   90.00
_cell.angle_beta   90.00
_cell.angle_gamma   90.00
#
_symmetry.space_group_name_H-M   'P 1'
#
loop_
_entity.id
_entity.type
_entity.pdbx_description
1 polymer ?
#
loop_
_entity_poly.entity_id
_entity_poly.type
_entity_poly.pdbx_seq_one_letter_code
_entity_poly.pdbx_strand_id
1 'polypeptide(L)'
;MPELSEKQRDRMPDDQFAYVDSQGDEHLPINDESHIRNAMARWNQTEFESQAAKERARKKILAAAREHDIDVDPESDFAKGNG
;
A
#
# COMPACT_ATOMS: atom_id res chain seq x y z
N MET A 1 24.70 16.02 -1.61
CA MET A 1 23.54 15.17 -1.94
C MET A 1 23.53 14.07 -0.90
N PRO A 2 22.52 13.94 -0.01
CA PRO A 2 22.52 12.82 0.91
C PRO A 2 22.25 11.57 0.08
N GLU A 3 23.24 10.69 0.01
CA GLU A 3 23.11 9.38 -0.59
C GLU A 3 22.09 8.61 0.25
N LEU A 4 20.89 8.39 -0.30
CA LEU A 4 19.94 7.43 0.23
C LEU A 4 20.71 6.16 0.56
N SER A 5 20.78 5.85 1.85
CA SER A 5 21.55 4.71 2.37
C SER A 5 21.06 3.44 1.70
N GLU A 6 21.95 2.49 1.44
CA GLU A 6 21.62 1.23 0.76
C GLU A 6 20.43 0.51 1.42
N LYS A 7 20.25 0.66 2.75
CA LYS A 7 19.07 0.17 3.48
C LYS A 7 17.75 0.84 3.14
N GLN A 8 17.75 2.11 2.72
CA GLN A 8 16.57 2.76 2.16
C GLN A 8 16.30 2.20 0.77
N ARG A 9 17.33 1.97 -0.05
CA ARG A 9 17.18 1.43 -1.41
C ARG A 9 16.79 -0.04 -1.48
N ASP A 10 17.16 -0.85 -0.49
CA ASP A 10 16.82 -2.29 -0.42
C ASP A 10 15.39 -2.53 0.09
N ARG A 11 14.80 -1.56 0.79
CA ARG A 11 13.37 -1.56 1.19
C ARG A 11 12.46 -0.92 0.12
N MET A 12 13.07 -0.26 -0.87
CA MET A 12 12.38 0.40 -1.99
C MET A 12 11.96 -0.53 -3.16
N PRO A 13 12.51 -1.74 -3.44
CA PRO A 13 12.10 -2.51 -4.61
C PRO A 13 10.87 -3.39 -4.36
N ASP A 14 10.64 -3.85 -3.12
CA ASP A 14 9.58 -4.78 -2.73
C ASP A 14 8.29 -4.11 -2.24
N ASP A 15 8.37 -2.82 -1.87
CA ASP A 15 7.26 -2.01 -1.37
C ASP A 15 6.87 -0.85 -2.30
N GLN A 16 7.01 -0.99 -3.63
CA GLN A 16 6.49 0.04 -4.55
C GLN A 16 4.97 -0.02 -4.70
N PHE A 17 4.39 -1.22 -4.62
CA PHE A 17 2.98 -1.49 -4.87
C PHE A 17 2.37 -2.41 -3.82
N ALA A 18 1.15 -2.09 -3.40
CA ALA A 18 0.41 -2.92 -2.47
C ALA A 18 -0.19 -4.17 -3.13
N TYR A 19 -0.39 -4.16 -4.44
CA TYR A 19 -0.96 -5.28 -5.18
C TYR A 19 -0.33 -5.42 -6.57
N VAL A 20 0.02 -6.64 -6.94
CA VAL A 20 0.38 -7.02 -8.31
C VAL A 20 -0.51 -8.21 -8.66
N ASP A 21 -1.24 -8.13 -9.76
CA ASP A 21 -2.15 -9.20 -10.17
C ASP A 21 -1.42 -10.34 -10.90
N SER A 22 -2.15 -11.39 -11.27
CA SER A 22 -1.54 -12.54 -11.98
C SER A 22 -1.00 -12.22 -13.37
N GLN A 23 -1.41 -11.11 -13.97
CA GLN A 23 -0.90 -10.64 -15.26
C GLN A 23 0.39 -9.84 -15.10
N GLY A 24 0.72 -9.47 -13.87
CA GLY A 24 1.90 -8.66 -13.53
C GLY A 24 1.62 -7.17 -13.56
N ASP A 25 0.35 -6.74 -13.64
CA ASP A 25 0.02 -5.32 -13.56
C ASP A 25 0.15 -4.83 -12.12
N GLU A 26 0.80 -3.69 -11.96
CA GLU A 26 1.13 -3.07 -10.68
C GLU A 26 0.04 -2.09 -10.24
N HIS A 27 -0.52 -2.30 -9.05
CA HIS A 27 -1.64 -1.54 -8.52
C HIS A 27 -1.33 -0.97 -7.15
N LEU A 28 -2.01 0.14 -6.82
CA LEU A 28 -1.95 0.76 -5.49
C LEU A 28 -0.51 1.08 -5.06
N PRO A 29 0.16 2.03 -5.73
CA PRO A 29 1.52 2.44 -5.35
C PRO A 29 1.56 2.93 -3.90
N ILE A 30 2.65 2.66 -3.20
CA ILE A 30 2.84 2.97 -1.76
C ILE A 30 4.24 3.52 -1.43
N ASN A 31 5.00 3.95 -2.43
CA ASN A 31 6.38 4.42 -2.28
C ASN A 31 6.53 5.82 -1.62
N ASP A 32 5.43 6.58 -1.49
CA ASP A 32 5.41 7.87 -0.81
C ASP A 32 4.01 8.21 -0.26
N GLU A 33 3.96 9.25 0.57
CA GLU A 33 2.77 9.67 1.30
C GLU A 33 1.55 9.96 0.39
N SER A 34 1.76 10.53 -0.79
CA SER A 34 0.67 10.84 -1.72
C SER A 34 0.11 9.56 -2.34
N HIS A 35 1.00 8.64 -2.73
CA HIS A 35 0.62 7.33 -3.23
C HIS A 35 -0.10 6.51 -2.16
N ILE A 36 0.36 6.50 -0.91
CA ILE A 36 -0.29 5.77 0.19
C ILE A 36 -1.71 6.27 0.44
N ARG A 37 -1.93 7.60 0.52
CA ARG A 37 -3.28 8.16 0.67
C ARG A 37 -4.20 7.80 -0.49
N ASN A 38 -3.69 7.88 -1.71
CA ASN A 38 -4.43 7.49 -2.90
C ASN A 38 -4.75 5.98 -2.89
N ALA A 39 -3.81 5.15 -2.45
CA ALA A 39 -4.00 3.70 -2.34
C ALA A 39 -5.08 3.37 -1.30
N MET A 40 -5.08 4.02 -0.13
CA MET A 40 -6.15 3.87 0.87
C MET A 40 -7.53 4.21 0.28
N ALA A 41 -7.63 5.33 -0.44
CA ALA A 41 -8.89 5.78 -1.05
C ALA A 41 -9.37 4.85 -2.18
N ARG A 42 -8.44 4.26 -2.94
CA ARG A 42 -8.73 3.38 -4.08
C ARG A 42 -8.85 1.91 -3.70
N TRP A 43 -8.43 1.51 -2.51
CA TRP A 43 -8.41 0.11 -2.10
C TRP A 43 -9.77 -0.57 -2.30
N ASN A 44 -10.89 0.05 -1.92
CA ASN A 44 -12.23 -0.52 -2.13
C ASN A 44 -12.75 -0.43 -3.57
N GLN A 45 -12.10 0.34 -4.44
CA GLN A 45 -12.45 0.48 -5.87
C GLN A 45 -11.55 -0.38 -6.76
N THR A 46 -10.56 -1.07 -6.18
CA THR A 46 -9.62 -1.91 -6.92
C THR A 46 -10.22 -3.31 -7.03
N GLU A 47 -10.26 -3.84 -8.25
CA GLU A 47 -10.63 -5.22 -8.50
C GLU A 47 -9.50 -6.14 -8.03
N PHE A 48 -9.81 -7.08 -7.13
CA PHE A 48 -8.85 -8.07 -6.66
C PHE A 48 -9.26 -9.45 -7.12
N GLU A 49 -8.27 -10.25 -7.50
CA GLU A 49 -8.50 -11.65 -7.90
C GLU A 49 -9.00 -12.53 -6.75
N SER A 50 -8.83 -12.09 -5.50
CA SER A 50 -9.39 -12.77 -4.32
C SER A 50 -9.48 -11.86 -3.10
N GLN A 51 -10.35 -12.22 -2.15
CA GLN A 51 -10.40 -11.58 -0.83
C GLN A 51 -9.04 -11.63 -0.10
N ALA A 52 -8.28 -12.72 -0.27
CA ALA A 52 -6.96 -12.84 0.31
C ALA A 52 -5.92 -11.89 -0.34
N ALA A 53 -6.07 -11.57 -1.63
CA ALA A 53 -5.26 -10.55 -2.29
C ALA A 53 -5.65 -9.15 -1.79
N LYS A 54 -6.96 -8.88 -1.70
CA LYS A 54 -7.51 -7.64 -1.12
C LYS A 54 -7.00 -7.37 0.30
N GLU A 55 -7.02 -8.37 1.17
CA GLU A 55 -6.53 -8.25 2.55
C GLU A 55 -5.01 -8.07 2.61
N ARG A 56 -4.25 -8.76 1.76
CA ARG A 56 -2.79 -8.58 1.67
C ARG A 56 -2.42 -7.16 1.25
N ALA A 57 -3.10 -6.61 0.24
CA ALA A 57 -2.90 -5.24 -0.21
C ALA A 57 -3.21 -4.23 0.90
N ARG A 58 -4.32 -4.42 1.64
CA ARG A 58 -4.66 -3.59 2.80
C ARG A 58 -3.55 -3.56 3.84
N LYS A 59 -3.00 -4.73 4.20
CA LYS A 59 -1.92 -4.84 5.19
C LYS A 59 -0.66 -4.12 4.73
N LYS A 60 -0.31 -4.21 3.44
CA LYS A 60 0.82 -3.47 2.86
C LYS A 60 0.61 -1.95 2.95
N ILE A 61 -0.57 -1.46 2.57
CA ILE A 61 -0.90 -0.02 2.67
C ILE A 61 -0.84 0.46 4.12
N LEU A 62 -1.36 -0.33 5.08
CA LEU A 62 -1.27 0.00 6.51
C LEU A 62 0.18 0.05 7.02
N ALA A 63 1.03 -0.87 6.56
CA ALA A 63 2.44 -0.88 6.92
C ALA A 63 3.16 0.37 6.37
N ALA A 64 2.93 0.71 5.11
CA ALA A 64 3.49 1.91 4.48
C ALA A 64 2.98 3.19 5.16
N ALA A 65 1.68 3.27 5.48
CA ALA A 65 1.11 4.38 6.23
C ALA A 65 1.79 4.58 7.59
N ARG A 66 2.06 3.47 8.30
CA ARG A 66 2.79 3.50 9.58
C ARG A 66 4.24 3.94 9.41
N GLU A 67 4.94 3.52 8.36
CA GLU A 67 6.33 3.94 8.10
C GLU A 67 6.44 5.43 7.71
N HIS A 68 5.37 5.99 7.14
CA HIS A 68 5.28 7.41 6.75
C HIS A 68 4.56 8.29 7.78
N ASP A 69 4.26 7.78 8.98
CA ASP A 69 3.53 8.50 10.04
C ASP A 69 2.18 9.09 9.54
N ILE A 70 1.47 8.36 8.67
CA ILE A 70 0.15 8.72 8.18
C ILE A 70 -0.91 8.16 9.11
N ASP A 71 -1.71 9.06 9.70
CA ASP A 71 -2.86 8.68 10.52
C ASP A 71 -3.94 8.00 9.67
N VAL A 72 -4.34 6.80 10.11
CA VAL A 72 -5.45 6.04 9.53
C VAL A 72 -6.57 5.99 10.58
N ASP A 73 -7.76 6.47 10.22
CA ASP A 73 -8.93 6.38 11.08
C ASP A 73 -9.31 4.90 11.30
N PRO A 74 -9.20 4.35 12.53
CA PRO A 74 -9.52 2.96 12.83
C PRO A 74 -10.99 2.62 12.52
N GLU A 75 -11.87 3.62 12.47
CA GLU A 75 -13.29 3.41 12.19
C GLU A 75 -13.61 3.37 10.69
N SER A 76 -12.65 3.71 9.83
CA SER A 76 -12.83 3.70 8.37
C SER A 76 -13.02 2.30 7.81
N ASP A 77 -13.75 2.18 6.70
CA ASP A 77 -13.94 0.91 6.00
C ASP A 77 -12.61 0.29 5.56
N PHE A 78 -11.68 1.13 5.11
CA PHE A 78 -10.30 0.71 4.83
C PHE A 78 -9.64 0.13 6.08
N ALA A 79 -9.69 0.80 7.23
CA ALA A 79 -9.08 0.29 8.46
C ALA A 79 -9.79 -0.93 9.05
N LYS A 80 -11.06 -1.16 8.73
CA LYS A 80 -11.80 -2.36 9.15
C LYS A 80 -11.65 -3.53 8.16
N GLY A 81 -11.22 -3.25 6.93
CA GLY A 81 -11.20 -4.23 5.86
C GLY A 81 -12.59 -4.50 5.30
N ASN A 82 -13.51 -3.55 5.45
CA ASN A 82 -14.86 -3.63 4.93
C ASN A 82 -14.91 -3.08 3.50
N GLY A 83 -15.60 -3.79 2.61
CA GLY A 83 -15.91 -3.35 1.25
C GLY A 83 -15.66 -4.39 0.19
#